data_AF-A0A7D3VWK2-F1
#
_entry.id   AF-A0A7D3VWK2-F1
#
_cell.length_a   1.000
_cell.length_b   1.000
_cell.length_c   1.000
_cell.angle_alpha   90.00
_cell.angle_beta   90.00
_cell.angle_gamma   90.00
#
_symmetry.space_group_name_H-M   'P 1'
#
loop_
_entity.id
_entity.type
_entity.pdbx_description
1 polymer ?
#
loop_
_entity_poly.entity_id
_entity_poly.type
_entity_poly.pdbx_seq_one_letter_code
_entity_poly.pdbx_strand_id
1 'polypeptide(L)'
;MSETVPVSEAVEAVEVGDHRDDGPVCLVLGRTARGRLPPLPAALAAAGVTALLLAAGAHGSPVPALLAPFVAVLLAGPSAGHPHTGRLDWLVPPIIRAIEYGYLAVLGFAQGVSAPLVYVPAAVLALHHCDVAYRSRRGVRPRGLALRAGLGWEGRMLWVAFAGLCGLLPLAYAALAAYLGVLFGSEGAATWARSRRGGLMVDWEEEKA
;
A
#
# COMPACT_ATOMS: atom_id res chain seq x y z
N MET A 1 0.59 -48.18 -4.73
CA MET A 1 0.90 -46.97 -5.53
C MET A 1 0.26 -45.79 -4.81
N SER A 2 1.03 -45.12 -3.96
CA SER A 2 0.59 -43.93 -3.23
C SER A 2 0.81 -42.74 -4.14
N GLU A 3 -0.28 -42.13 -4.59
CA GLU A 3 -0.27 -40.91 -5.39
C GLU A 3 0.13 -39.76 -4.48
N THR A 4 1.40 -39.37 -4.54
CA THR A 4 1.89 -38.15 -3.88
C THR A 4 1.36 -36.96 -4.67
N VAL A 5 0.21 -36.43 -4.24
CA VAL A 5 -0.23 -35.09 -4.66
C VAL A 5 0.90 -34.13 -4.28
N PRO A 6 1.54 -33.45 -5.23
CA PRO A 6 2.64 -32.56 -4.91
C PRO A 6 2.09 -31.38 -4.11
N VAL A 7 2.62 -31.19 -2.90
CA VAL A 7 2.37 -30.03 -2.00
C VAL A 7 2.69 -28.68 -2.69
N SER A 8 3.27 -28.71 -3.90
CA SER A 8 3.54 -27.57 -4.77
C SER A 8 2.30 -26.82 -5.28
N GLU A 9 1.09 -27.39 -5.24
CA GLU A 9 -0.11 -26.77 -5.84
C GLU A 9 -0.95 -25.88 -4.90
N ALA A 10 -0.59 -25.71 -3.62
CA ALA A 10 -1.45 -24.99 -2.66
C ALA A 10 -0.79 -23.77 -1.97
N VAL A 11 0.40 -23.35 -2.39
CA VAL A 11 0.99 -22.08 -1.95
C VAL A 11 1.21 -21.21 -3.18
N GLU A 12 0.14 -20.59 -3.66
CA GLU A 12 0.22 -19.53 -4.66
C GLU A 12 1.11 -18.42 -4.09
N ALA A 13 2.37 -18.36 -4.52
CA ALA A 13 3.36 -17.41 -4.03
C ALA A 13 2.78 -16.00 -4.09
N VAL A 14 2.92 -15.22 -3.02
CA VAL A 14 2.44 -13.83 -3.03
C VAL A 14 3.22 -13.08 -4.09
N GLU A 15 2.53 -12.61 -5.12
CA GLU A 15 3.17 -11.96 -6.25
C GLU A 15 3.64 -10.56 -5.89
N VAL A 16 4.63 -10.04 -6.62
CA VAL A 16 5.13 -8.67 -6.41
C VAL A 16 4.01 -7.64 -6.59
N GLY A 17 3.08 -7.90 -7.52
CA GLY A 17 1.91 -7.06 -7.76
C GLY A 17 1.01 -6.89 -6.53
N ASP A 18 0.85 -7.93 -5.71
CA ASP A 18 0.00 -7.90 -4.51
C ASP A 18 0.47 -6.87 -3.47
N HIS A 19 1.75 -6.49 -3.51
CA HIS A 19 2.34 -5.53 -2.58
C HIS A 19 2.22 -4.06 -3.04
N ARG A 20 1.70 -3.81 -4.25
CA ARG A 20 1.45 -2.44 -4.73
C ARG A 20 0.30 -1.75 -4.02
N ASP A 21 -0.56 -2.51 -3.33
CA ASP A 21 -1.72 -2.01 -2.57
C ASP A 21 -2.58 -1.06 -3.43
N ASP A 22 -2.87 -1.51 -4.66
CA ASP A 22 -3.71 -0.82 -5.63
C ASP A 22 -5.18 -0.84 -5.19
N GLY A 23 -5.82 0.32 -5.20
CA GLY A 23 -7.25 0.46 -4.95
C GLY A 23 -8.11 0.26 -6.21
N PRO A 24 -9.41 0.57 -6.11
CA PRO A 24 -10.36 0.30 -7.19
C PRO A 24 -10.04 1.02 -8.51
N VAL A 25 -9.46 2.23 -8.45
CA VAL A 25 -9.19 3.03 -9.66
C VAL A 25 -8.01 2.42 -10.41
N CYS A 26 -6.93 2.10 -9.71
CA CYS A 26 -5.77 1.44 -10.30
C CYS A 26 -6.13 0.06 -10.87
N LEU A 27 -6.98 -0.71 -10.16
CA LEU A 27 -7.46 -2.00 -10.65
C LEU A 27 -8.29 -1.88 -11.93
N VAL A 28 -9.16 -0.86 -12.04
CA VAL A 28 -9.93 -0.60 -13.27
C VAL A 28 -8.99 -0.19 -14.40
N LEU A 29 -8.07 0.74 -14.16
CA LEU A 29 -7.10 1.18 -15.16
C LEU A 29 -6.23 0.03 -15.65
N GLY A 30 -5.72 -0.81 -14.75
CA GLY A 30 -4.92 -1.99 -15.08
C GLY A 30 -5.67 -2.97 -15.99
N ARG A 31 -6.96 -3.20 -15.74
CA ARG A 31 -7.82 -4.03 -16.61
C ARG A 31 -8.00 -3.41 -17.99
N THR A 32 -8.22 -2.09 -18.05
CA THR A 32 -8.38 -1.40 -19.35
C THR A 32 -7.11 -1.40 -20.19
N ALA A 33 -5.94 -1.28 -19.55
CA ALA A 33 -4.64 -1.32 -20.20
C ALA A 33 -4.16 -2.74 -20.55
N ARG A 34 -4.87 -3.78 -20.06
CA ARG A 34 -4.60 -5.21 -20.32
C ARG A 34 -3.15 -5.61 -20.04
N GLY A 35 -2.54 -5.03 -19.01
CA GLY A 35 -1.16 -5.34 -18.62
C GLY A 35 -0.10 -4.99 -19.67
N ARG A 36 -0.38 -4.06 -20.60
CA ARG A 36 0.55 -3.69 -21.69
C ARG A 36 1.64 -2.69 -21.27
N LEU A 37 1.49 -2.06 -20.10
CA LEU A 37 2.45 -1.08 -19.61
C LEU A 37 3.43 -1.72 -18.64
N PRO A 38 4.75 -1.61 -18.89
CA PRO A 38 5.75 -2.12 -17.96
C PRO A 38 5.68 -1.32 -16.64
N PRO A 39 5.71 -2.00 -15.48
CA PRO A 39 5.35 -1.37 -14.22
C PRO A 39 6.45 -0.47 -13.65
N LEU A 40 7.74 -0.83 -13.83
CA LEU A 40 8.84 -0.03 -13.30
C LEU A 40 8.97 1.36 -13.96
N PRO A 41 8.99 1.49 -15.31
CA PRO A 41 9.03 2.81 -15.94
C PRO A 41 7.82 3.68 -15.56
N ALA A 42 6.64 3.07 -15.47
CA ALA A 42 5.41 3.75 -15.06
C ALA A 42 5.51 4.29 -13.62
N ALA A 43 6.02 3.47 -12.68
CA ALA A 43 6.23 3.88 -11.29
C ALA A 43 7.29 4.99 -11.16
N LEU A 44 8.40 4.89 -11.90
CA LEU A 44 9.45 5.92 -11.91
C LEU A 44 8.93 7.25 -12.50
N ALA A 45 8.16 7.20 -13.58
CA ALA A 45 7.53 8.38 -14.15
C ALA A 45 6.56 9.02 -13.14
N ALA A 46 5.70 8.20 -12.50
CA ALA A 46 4.80 8.66 -11.45
C ALA A 46 5.57 9.31 -10.29
N ALA A 47 6.68 8.73 -9.85
CA ALA A 47 7.51 9.27 -8.79
C ALA A 47 8.15 10.62 -9.16
N GLY A 48 8.76 10.70 -10.35
CA GLY A 48 9.40 11.92 -10.83
C GLY A 48 8.41 13.07 -10.96
N VAL A 49 7.26 12.84 -11.61
CA VAL A 49 6.25 13.88 -11.81
C VAL A 49 5.59 14.27 -10.48
N THR A 50 5.32 13.32 -9.59
CA THR A 50 4.78 13.62 -8.26
C THR A 50 5.77 14.46 -7.45
N ALA A 51 7.06 14.13 -7.46
CA ALA A 51 8.08 14.91 -6.77
C ALA A 51 8.15 16.36 -7.29
N LEU A 52 8.05 16.57 -8.60
CA LEU A 52 8.00 17.90 -9.20
C LEU A 52 6.76 18.70 -8.76
N LEU A 53 5.58 18.06 -8.76
CA LEU A 53 4.33 18.68 -8.33
C LEU A 53 4.36 19.04 -6.84
N LEU A 54 4.92 18.17 -6.01
CA LEU A 54 5.12 18.41 -4.58
C LEU A 54 6.10 19.55 -4.32
N ALA A 55 7.22 19.60 -5.04
CA ALA A 55 8.18 20.69 -4.94
C ALA A 55 7.57 22.04 -5.36
N ALA A 56 6.81 22.05 -6.47
CA ALA A 56 6.10 23.25 -6.91
C ALA A 56 5.05 23.71 -5.89
N GLY A 57 4.34 22.75 -5.27
CA GLY A 57 3.35 23.04 -4.24
C GLY A 57 3.92 23.51 -2.90
N ALA A 58 5.10 23.03 -2.52
CA ALA A 58 5.77 23.40 -1.27
C ALA A 58 6.33 24.83 -1.28
N HIS A 59 6.73 25.34 -2.46
CA HIS A 59 7.33 26.66 -2.62
C HIS A 59 6.39 27.71 -3.23
N GLY A 60 5.15 27.34 -3.55
CA GLY A 60 4.22 28.19 -4.29
C GLY A 60 2.76 27.94 -3.94
N SER A 61 1.89 27.98 -4.95
CA SER A 61 0.48 27.63 -4.79
C SER A 61 0.34 26.15 -4.39
N PRO A 62 -0.58 25.75 -3.50
CA PRO A 62 -0.78 24.34 -3.13
C PRO A 62 -1.40 23.49 -4.25
N VAL A 63 -1.93 24.13 -5.31
CA VAL A 63 -2.66 23.47 -6.42
C VAL A 63 -1.86 22.34 -7.10
N PRO A 64 -0.56 22.50 -7.45
CA PRO A 64 0.20 21.41 -8.05
C PRO A 64 0.30 20.19 -7.14
N ALA A 65 0.53 20.39 -5.83
CA ALA A 65 0.55 19.29 -4.86
C ALA A 65 -0.82 18.60 -4.80
N LEU A 66 -1.93 19.34 -4.81
CA LEU A 66 -3.28 18.77 -4.81
C LEU A 66 -3.59 17.91 -6.05
N LEU A 67 -2.93 18.16 -7.18
CA LEU A 67 -3.08 17.37 -8.43
C LEU A 67 -2.20 16.11 -8.48
N ALA A 68 -1.17 16.02 -7.63
CA ALA A 68 -0.23 14.91 -7.61
C ALA A 68 -0.87 13.50 -7.61
N PRO A 69 -1.89 13.19 -6.78
CA PRO A 69 -2.48 11.85 -6.78
C PRO A 69 -3.14 11.47 -8.10
N PHE A 70 -3.80 12.42 -8.77
CA PHE A 70 -4.42 12.16 -10.07
C PHE A 70 -3.37 11.79 -11.11
N VAL A 71 -2.26 12.53 -11.13
CA VAL A 71 -1.16 12.27 -12.07
C VAL A 71 -0.46 10.96 -11.73
N ALA A 72 -0.22 10.67 -10.46
CA ALA A 72 0.37 9.41 -10.04
C ALA A 72 -0.49 8.21 -10.45
N VAL A 73 -1.82 8.29 -10.27
CA VAL A 73 -2.78 7.25 -10.70
C VAL A 73 -2.79 7.07 -12.20
N LEU A 74 -2.79 8.17 -12.97
CA LEU A 74 -2.79 8.09 -14.43
C LEU A 74 -1.51 7.45 -14.97
N LEU A 75 -0.36 7.73 -14.35
CA LEU A 75 0.93 7.20 -14.77
C LEU A 75 1.15 5.75 -14.32
N ALA A 76 0.87 5.43 -13.05
CA ALA A 76 1.16 4.13 -12.47
C ALA A 76 -0.01 3.13 -12.54
N GLY A 77 -1.25 3.61 -12.49
CA GLY A 77 -2.46 2.78 -12.41
C GLY A 77 -2.63 1.78 -13.56
N PRO A 78 -2.42 2.14 -14.84
CA PRO A 78 -2.61 1.19 -15.93
C PRO A 78 -1.56 0.07 -15.97
N SER A 79 -0.46 0.18 -15.21
CA SER A 79 0.50 -0.91 -15.03
C SER A 79 0.12 -1.92 -13.94
N ALA A 80 -0.95 -1.68 -13.17
CA ALA A 80 -1.40 -2.57 -12.10
C ALA A 80 -1.76 -3.98 -12.61
N GLY A 81 -2.23 -4.08 -13.85
CA GLY A 81 -2.59 -5.37 -14.47
C GLY A 81 -1.41 -6.13 -15.08
N HIS A 82 -0.17 -5.64 -14.97
CA HIS A 82 1.01 -6.33 -15.47
C HIS A 82 1.40 -7.50 -14.55
N PRO A 83 1.96 -8.63 -15.02
CA PRO A 83 2.37 -9.75 -14.16
C PRO A 83 3.54 -9.50 -13.18
N HIS A 84 4.18 -8.33 -13.22
CA HIS A 84 5.33 -7.96 -12.35
C HIS A 84 6.46 -9.03 -12.23
N THR A 85 6.76 -9.75 -13.31
CA THR A 85 7.77 -10.83 -13.35
C THR A 85 9.20 -10.35 -13.65
N GLY A 86 9.40 -9.05 -13.90
CA GLY A 86 10.70 -8.48 -14.22
C GLY A 86 11.67 -8.47 -13.04
N ARG A 87 12.98 -8.57 -13.34
CA ARG A 87 14.08 -8.58 -12.33
C ARG A 87 14.08 -7.37 -11.38
N LEU A 88 13.55 -6.24 -11.84
CA LEU A 88 13.48 -5.00 -11.08
C LEU A 88 12.04 -4.61 -10.70
N ASP A 89 11.04 -5.42 -11.03
CA ASP A 89 9.64 -5.10 -10.75
C ASP A 89 9.35 -5.11 -9.24
N TRP A 90 10.20 -5.75 -8.44
CA TRP A 90 10.17 -5.68 -6.97
C TRP A 90 10.37 -4.26 -6.43
N LEU A 91 10.93 -3.32 -7.22
CA LEU A 91 11.06 -1.91 -6.86
C LEU A 91 9.74 -1.15 -7.00
N VAL A 92 8.74 -1.69 -7.69
CA VAL A 92 7.48 -0.99 -7.94
C VAL A 92 6.73 -0.71 -6.61
N PRO A 93 6.49 -1.71 -5.72
CA PRO A 93 5.90 -1.44 -4.42
C PRO A 93 6.61 -0.35 -3.61
N PRO A 94 7.94 -0.39 -3.35
CA PRO A 94 8.60 0.64 -2.55
C PRO A 94 8.58 2.02 -3.22
N ILE A 95 8.62 2.12 -4.55
CA ILE A 95 8.47 3.41 -5.25
C ILE A 95 7.07 3.99 -5.00
N ILE A 96 6.02 3.18 -5.14
CA ILE A 96 4.64 3.63 -4.87
C ILE A 96 4.48 4.06 -3.40
N ARG A 97 5.13 3.36 -2.46
CA ARG A 97 5.14 3.79 -1.04
C ARG A 97 5.86 5.11 -0.82
N ALA A 98 6.99 5.32 -1.49
CA ALA A 98 7.72 6.58 -1.42
C ALA A 98 6.87 7.75 -1.94
N ILE A 99 6.11 7.53 -3.02
CA ILE A 99 5.13 8.49 -3.55
C ILE A 99 4.08 8.81 -2.48
N GLU A 100 3.46 7.78 -1.90
CA GLU A 100 2.41 7.95 -0.92
C GLU A 100 2.88 8.70 0.34
N TYR A 101 3.97 8.24 0.96
CA TYR A 101 4.47 8.85 2.18
C TYR A 101 5.04 10.24 1.94
N GLY A 102 5.74 10.43 0.82
CA GLY A 102 6.22 11.74 0.40
C GLY A 102 5.07 12.71 0.18
N TYR A 103 3.99 12.26 -0.47
CA TYR A 103 2.79 13.05 -0.67
C TYR A 103 2.12 13.47 0.64
N LEU A 104 1.86 12.50 1.54
CA LEU A 104 1.26 12.79 2.84
C LEU A 104 2.14 13.74 3.68
N ALA A 105 3.45 13.52 3.68
CA ALA A 105 4.36 14.39 4.42
C ALA A 105 4.36 15.82 3.84
N VAL A 106 4.63 15.97 2.54
CA VAL A 106 4.78 17.28 1.92
C VAL A 106 3.48 18.07 1.96
N LEU A 107 2.35 17.47 1.59
CA LEU A 107 1.07 18.18 1.60
C LEU A 107 0.63 18.54 3.03
N GLY A 108 0.79 17.61 3.99
CA GLY A 108 0.47 17.85 5.39
C GLY A 108 1.26 19.04 5.95
N PHE A 109 2.58 19.04 5.78
CA PHE A 109 3.43 20.13 6.29
C PHE A 109 3.23 21.44 5.52
N ALA A 110 3.07 21.40 4.19
CA ALA A 110 2.82 22.59 3.38
C ALA A 110 1.49 23.29 3.70
N GLN A 111 0.56 22.59 4.35
CA GLN A 111 -0.73 23.13 4.78
C GLN A 111 -0.87 23.23 6.31
N GLY A 112 0.24 23.14 7.05
CA GLY A 112 0.29 23.40 8.48
C GLY A 112 -0.38 22.32 9.36
N VAL A 113 -0.54 21.10 8.86
CA VAL A 113 -0.98 19.96 9.68
C VAL A 113 0.11 19.64 10.71
N SER A 114 -0.29 19.40 11.96
CA SER A 114 0.65 19.08 13.02
C SER A 114 1.39 17.78 12.74
N ALA A 115 2.68 17.74 13.10
CA ALA A 115 3.55 16.58 12.85
C ALA A 115 2.95 15.23 13.31
N PRO A 116 2.33 15.11 14.50
CA PRO A 116 1.70 13.86 14.91
C PRO A 116 0.62 13.37 13.94
N LEU A 117 -0.22 14.27 13.43
CA LEU A 117 -1.29 13.91 12.50
C LEU A 117 -0.76 13.43 11.15
N VAL A 118 0.40 13.93 10.72
CA VAL A 118 1.08 13.46 9.49
C VAL A 118 1.77 12.12 9.71
N TYR A 119 2.47 11.95 10.84
CA TYR A 119 3.28 10.77 11.10
C TYR A 119 2.47 9.54 11.51
N VAL A 120 1.36 9.69 12.24
CA VAL A 120 0.54 8.54 12.67
C VAL A 120 0.02 7.70 11.49
N PRO A 121 -0.64 8.26 10.45
CA PRO A 121 -1.09 7.44 9.32
C PRO A 121 0.10 6.81 8.56
N ALA A 122 1.22 7.53 8.41
CA ALA A 122 2.43 6.96 7.81
C ALA A 122 2.99 5.78 8.63
N ALA A 123 3.00 5.88 9.95
CA ALA A 123 3.43 4.81 10.84
C ALA A 123 2.47 3.61 10.79
N VAL A 124 1.16 3.85 10.79
CA VAL A 124 0.14 2.80 10.64
C VAL A 124 0.33 2.06 9.31
N LEU A 125 0.53 2.78 8.21
CA LEU A 125 0.79 2.19 6.90
C LEU A 125 2.11 1.41 6.87
N ALA A 126 3.18 1.97 7.44
CA ALA A 126 4.47 1.28 7.51
C ALA A 126 4.37 -0.04 8.29
N LEU A 127 3.71 -0.01 9.46
CA LEU A 127 3.46 -1.21 10.26
C LEU A 127 2.60 -2.22 9.50
N HIS A 128 1.56 -1.76 8.80
CA HIS A 128 0.72 -2.62 7.98
C HIS A 128 1.52 -3.30 6.86
N HIS A 129 2.33 -2.55 6.10
CA HIS A 129 3.16 -3.12 5.03
C HIS A 129 4.22 -4.09 5.57
N CYS A 130 4.82 -3.81 6.73
CA CYS A 130 5.72 -4.73 7.41
C CYS A 130 5.01 -6.03 7.83
N ASP A 131 3.80 -5.92 8.39
CA ASP A 131 2.99 -7.07 8.78
C ASP A 131 2.58 -7.92 7.56
N VAL A 132 2.17 -7.30 6.45
CA VAL A 132 1.88 -8.01 5.19
C VAL A 132 3.12 -8.73 4.65
N ALA A 133 4.28 -8.06 4.60
CA ALA A 133 5.53 -8.66 4.14
C ALA A 133 6.02 -9.79 5.08
N TYR A 134 5.74 -9.70 6.37
CA TYR A 134 6.06 -10.76 7.32
C TYR A 134 5.13 -11.96 7.16
N ARG A 135 3.84 -11.73 6.98
CA ARG A 135 2.84 -12.77 6.78
C ARG A 135 3.02 -13.50 5.46
N SER A 136 3.39 -12.80 4.39
CA SER A 136 3.70 -13.42 3.10
C SER A 136 4.87 -14.40 3.20
N ARG A 137 5.93 -14.07 3.96
CA ARG A 137 7.05 -14.99 4.27
C ARG A 137 6.63 -16.23 5.06
N ARG A 138 5.53 -16.16 5.81
CA ARG A 138 4.95 -17.29 6.57
C ARG A 138 3.82 -18.01 5.82
N GLY A 139 3.57 -17.68 4.55
CA GLY A 139 2.49 -18.26 3.76
C GLY A 139 1.08 -17.87 4.23
N VAL A 140 0.95 -16.85 5.08
CA VAL A 140 -0.34 -16.35 5.58
C VAL A 140 -0.77 -15.18 4.71
N ARG A 141 -1.85 -15.32 3.93
CA ARG A 141 -2.40 -14.20 3.15
C ARG A 141 -3.29 -13.29 4.02
N PRO A 142 -3.21 -11.96 3.87
CA PRO A 142 -4.17 -11.04 4.47
C PRO A 142 -5.60 -11.34 3.98
N ARG A 143 -6.62 -11.06 4.79
CA ARG A 143 -8.00 -11.28 4.37
C ARG A 143 -8.37 -10.29 3.25
N GLY A 144 -8.98 -10.79 2.19
CA GLY A 144 -9.38 -9.99 1.03
C GLY A 144 -10.30 -8.80 1.34
N LEU A 145 -11.03 -8.82 2.47
CA LEU A 145 -11.88 -7.70 2.88
C LEU A 145 -11.08 -6.49 3.37
N ALA A 146 -10.00 -6.68 4.12
CA ALA A 146 -9.17 -5.57 4.57
C ALA A 146 -8.30 -5.00 3.47
N LEU A 147 -7.84 -5.83 2.53
CA LEU A 147 -7.19 -5.36 1.31
C LEU A 147 -8.13 -4.44 0.52
N ARG A 148 -9.43 -4.78 0.42
CA ARG A 148 -10.43 -3.94 -0.26
C ARG A 148 -10.81 -2.68 0.53
N ALA A 149 -10.86 -2.78 1.86
CA ALA A 149 -11.18 -1.66 2.74
C ALA A 149 -10.00 -0.71 2.95
N GLY A 150 -8.77 -1.11 2.64
CA GLY A 150 -7.58 -0.26 2.80
C GLY A 150 -7.55 1.01 1.92
N LEU A 151 -8.54 1.19 1.04
CA LEU A 151 -8.68 2.27 0.04
C LEU A 151 -7.60 2.28 -1.07
N GLY A 152 -6.57 1.44 -0.93
CA GLY A 152 -5.37 1.50 -1.76
C GLY A 152 -4.57 2.79 -1.59
N TRP A 153 -3.39 2.86 -2.18
CA TRP A 153 -2.56 4.06 -2.14
C TRP A 153 -3.25 5.26 -2.78
N GLU A 154 -4.00 5.06 -3.86
CA GLU A 154 -4.64 6.17 -4.53
C GLU A 154 -5.83 6.72 -3.76
N GLY A 155 -6.65 5.87 -3.15
CA GLY A 155 -7.84 6.32 -2.41
C GLY A 155 -7.45 7.19 -1.22
N ARG A 156 -6.36 6.83 -0.53
CA ARG A 156 -5.84 7.59 0.61
C ARG A 156 -5.28 8.94 0.19
N MET A 157 -4.51 9.00 -0.90
CA MET A 157 -4.01 10.28 -1.39
C MET A 157 -5.12 11.16 -1.98
N LEU A 158 -6.10 10.59 -2.69
CA LEU A 158 -7.25 11.32 -3.23
C LEU A 158 -8.14 11.88 -2.11
N TRP A 159 -8.34 11.11 -1.04
CA TRP A 159 -9.06 11.58 0.16
C TRP A 159 -8.41 12.83 0.76
N VAL A 160 -7.08 12.79 0.93
CA VAL A 160 -6.32 13.91 1.49
C VAL A 160 -6.29 15.10 0.53
N ALA A 161 -6.16 14.87 -0.78
CA ALA A 161 -6.25 15.93 -1.80
C ALA A 161 -7.60 16.65 -1.74
N PHE A 162 -8.69 15.88 -1.70
CA PHE A 162 -10.04 16.42 -1.63
C PHE A 162 -10.26 17.24 -0.35
N ALA A 163 -9.83 16.72 0.80
CA ALA A 163 -9.90 17.46 2.06
C ALA A 163 -9.04 18.73 2.06
N GLY A 164 -7.89 18.70 1.37
CA GLY A 164 -7.03 19.87 1.16
C GLY A 164 -7.76 20.96 0.37
N LEU A 165 -8.49 20.60 -0.69
CA LEU A 165 -9.33 21.53 -1.44
C LEU A 165 -10.45 22.14 -0.57
N CYS A 166 -10.99 21.37 0.37
CA CYS A 166 -12.02 21.83 1.30
C CYS A 166 -11.48 22.57 2.54
N GLY A 167 -10.16 22.65 2.74
CA GLY A 167 -9.56 23.24 3.94
C GLY A 167 -9.74 22.41 5.22
N LEU A 168 -10.05 21.11 5.11
CA LEU A 168 -10.34 20.20 6.22
C LEU A 168 -9.19 19.21 6.48
N LEU A 169 -7.97 19.59 6.09
CA LEU A 169 -6.84 18.67 6.03
C LEU A 169 -6.51 18.01 7.38
N PRO A 170 -6.38 18.73 8.51
CA PRO A 170 -6.09 18.08 9.80
C PRO A 170 -7.13 17.03 10.20
N LEU A 171 -8.42 17.31 9.94
CA LEU A 171 -9.52 16.38 10.22
C LEU A 171 -9.42 15.14 9.32
N ALA A 172 -9.06 15.31 8.05
CA ALA A 172 -8.88 14.20 7.13
C ALA A 172 -7.71 13.29 7.51
N TYR A 173 -6.59 13.85 7.98
CA TYR A 173 -5.48 13.05 8.53
C TYR A 173 -5.89 12.29 9.78
N ALA A 174 -6.61 12.95 10.72
CA ALA A 174 -7.10 12.30 11.92
C ALA A 174 -8.09 11.17 11.61
N ALA A 175 -9.04 11.41 10.70
CA ALA A 175 -10.01 10.42 10.25
C ALA A 175 -9.32 9.25 9.54
N LEU A 176 -8.35 9.52 8.66
CA LEU A 176 -7.59 8.50 7.96
C LEU A 176 -6.76 7.65 8.93
N ALA A 177 -6.08 8.29 9.88
CA ALA A 177 -5.32 7.62 10.93
C ALA A 177 -6.21 6.70 11.79
N ALA A 178 -7.36 7.20 12.25
CA ALA A 178 -8.30 6.42 13.03
C ALA A 178 -8.87 5.25 12.22
N TYR A 179 -9.29 5.51 10.98
CA TYR A 179 -9.85 4.51 10.07
C TYR A 179 -8.86 3.36 9.81
N LEU A 180 -7.65 3.68 9.36
CA LEU A 180 -6.63 2.69 9.04
C LEU A 180 -6.11 1.99 10.30
N GLY A 181 -5.97 2.73 11.40
CA GLY A 181 -5.54 2.18 12.68
C GLY A 181 -6.52 1.11 13.19
N VAL A 182 -7.83 1.39 13.14
CA VAL A 182 -8.87 0.42 13.51
C VAL A 182 -8.90 -0.74 12.52
N LEU A 183 -8.85 -0.46 11.21
CA LEU A 183 -8.92 -1.48 10.18
C LEU A 183 -7.75 -2.48 10.29
N PHE A 184 -6.51 -2.00 10.24
CA PHE A 184 -5.32 -2.85 10.27
C PHE A 184 -5.03 -3.40 11.67
N GLY A 185 -5.33 -2.63 12.71
CA GLY A 185 -5.21 -3.08 14.09
C GLY A 185 -6.16 -4.23 14.41
N SER A 186 -7.42 -4.14 14.00
CA SER A 186 -8.41 -5.22 14.21
C SER A 186 -8.09 -6.47 13.39
N GLU A 187 -7.64 -6.31 12.14
CA GLU A 187 -7.10 -7.40 11.30
C GLU A 187 -5.94 -8.13 11.96
N GLY A 188 -4.97 -7.38 12.49
CA GLY A 188 -3.84 -7.91 13.23
C GLY A 188 -4.27 -8.68 14.46
N ALA A 189 -5.04 -8.04 15.34
CA ALA A 189 -5.54 -8.64 16.56
C ALA A 189 -6.35 -9.92 16.27
N ALA A 190 -7.22 -9.90 15.26
CA ALA A 190 -8.04 -11.05 14.90
C ALA A 190 -7.20 -12.22 14.37
N THR A 191 -6.12 -11.94 13.62
CA THR A 191 -5.20 -12.95 13.09
C THR A 191 -4.42 -13.63 14.21
N TRP A 192 -3.83 -12.83 15.11
CA TRP A 192 -3.08 -13.35 16.27
C TRP A 192 -3.98 -14.08 17.27
N ALA A 193 -5.21 -13.61 17.48
CA ALA A 193 -6.18 -14.29 18.34
C ALA A 193 -6.62 -15.66 17.80
N ARG A 194 -6.49 -15.90 16.48
CA ARG A 194 -6.75 -17.21 15.86
C ARG A 194 -5.53 -18.13 15.94
N SER A 195 -4.32 -17.61 15.69
CA SER A 195 -3.10 -18.43 15.79
C SER A 195 -2.87 -18.95 17.21
N ARG A 196 -3.18 -18.15 18.25
CA ARG A 196 -3.10 -18.59 19.66
C ARG A 196 -4.10 -19.70 20.02
N ARG A 197 -5.26 -19.74 19.35
CA ARG A 197 -6.28 -20.78 19.54
C ARG A 197 -6.00 -22.06 18.75
N GLY A 198 -5.12 -21.98 17.73
CA GLY A 198 -4.72 -23.10 16.88
C GLY A 198 -3.57 -23.96 17.43
N GLY A 199 -2.98 -23.60 18.58
CA GLY A 199 -2.16 -24.48 19.42
C GLY A 199 -1.25 -25.49 18.70
N LEU A 200 -0.35 -25.04 17.83
CA LEU A 200 0.87 -25.82 17.58
C LEU A 200 1.79 -25.54 18.77
N MET A 201 1.79 -26.46 19.74
CA MET A 201 2.97 -26.63 20.59
C MET A 201 4.12 -26.88 19.62
N VAL A 202 4.98 -25.87 19.46
CA VAL A 202 6.29 -26.09 18.86
C VAL A 202 7.02 -26.91 19.91
N ASP A 203 7.11 -28.21 19.65
CA ASP A 203 7.93 -29.11 20.45
C ASP A 203 9.39 -28.72 20.21
N TRP A 204 10.03 -28.18 21.23
CA TRP A 204 11.43 -27.73 21.17
C TRP A 204 12.40 -28.89 21.42
N GLU A 205 11.94 -30.15 21.47
CA GLU A 205 12.81 -31.29 21.75
C GLU A 205 13.65 -31.80 20.56
N GLU A 206 13.42 -31.37 19.32
CA GLU A 206 14.19 -31.88 18.17
C GLU A 206 15.54 -31.18 17.91
N GLU A 207 15.93 -30.14 18.67
CA GLU A 207 17.22 -29.44 18.46
C GLU A 207 18.40 -30.06 19.25
N LYS A 208 18.29 -31.32 19.72
CA LYS A 208 19.36 -32.02 20.46
C LYS A 208 19.59 -33.50 20.09
N ALA A 209 19.52 -33.86 18.80
CA ALA A 209 19.95 -35.17 18.32
C ALA A 209 21.05 -35.07 17.26
#